data_AF-A0A7S1T4V8-F1
#
_entry.id   AF-A0A7S1T4V8-F1
#
_cell.length_a   1.000
_cell.length_b   1.000
_cell.length_c   1.000
_cell.angle_alpha   90.00
_cell.angle_beta   90.00
_cell.angle_gamma   90.00
#
_symmetry.space_group_name_H-M   'P 1'
#
loop_
_entity.id
_entity.type
_entity.pdbx_description
1 polymer ?
#
loop_
_entity_poly.entity_id
_entity_poly.type
_entity_poly.pdbx_seq_one_letter_code
_entity_poly.pdbx_strand_id
1 'polypeptide(L)'
;ENQKTTKGVFTTTVGFLDVGNSFSPDRDAVCDVLNNNVIEGAVAIAQSCPRLMIMRAFSSYYDSKPSSLNAVPIILETKEFQDLRVEIMRVVEEDYENAAAYVKIFDEHRRVYKHNKTWNFEAYKAKTQSLREIKRDMMRMRDWLRELEKMKISSTIGSLYVDSKTLKGQLVPIAERTLNEIKGMLLEIAREACLSSLTELQGYIKALNERPEELDDFMNFQVFHSEQVANKVEVVKKASQVDDMYELL
;
A
#
# COMPACT_ATOMS: atom_id res chain seq x y z
N GLU A 1 1.00 4.75 -34.90
CA GLU A 1 1.31 6.04 -34.27
C GLU A 1 1.87 5.79 -32.88
N ASN A 2 3.04 6.34 -32.57
CA ASN A 2 3.63 6.27 -31.24
C ASN A 2 2.80 7.13 -30.29
N GLN A 3 1.91 6.52 -29.50
CA GLN A 3 1.35 7.17 -28.31
C GLN A 3 2.51 7.44 -27.35
N LYS A 4 3.13 8.62 -27.48
CA LYS A 4 3.88 9.22 -26.39
C LYS A 4 2.90 9.32 -25.24
N THR A 5 3.08 8.47 -24.23
CA THR A 5 2.41 8.60 -22.94
C THR A 5 2.66 10.03 -22.47
N THR A 6 1.67 10.90 -22.65
CA THR A 6 1.69 12.26 -22.14
C THR A 6 1.82 12.14 -20.64
N LYS A 7 3.01 12.45 -20.10
CA LYS A 7 3.15 12.69 -18.67
C LYS A 7 2.21 13.85 -18.38
N GLY A 8 1.20 13.63 -17.53
CA GLY A 8 0.31 14.69 -17.07
C GLY A 8 1.12 15.91 -16.65
N VAL A 9 0.56 17.11 -16.86
CA VAL A 9 1.19 18.39 -16.55
C VAL A 9 1.48 18.50 -15.06
N PHE A 10 0.56 18.02 -14.22
CA PHE A 10 0.71 18.00 -12.77
C PHE A 10 0.90 16.57 -12.28
N THR A 11 1.74 16.39 -11.26
CA THR A 11 1.90 15.10 -10.59
C THR A 11 1.21 15.15 -9.24
N THR A 12 0.32 14.19 -8.98
CA THR A 12 -0.34 14.03 -7.68
C THR A 12 -0.16 12.60 -7.18
N THR A 13 0.12 12.46 -5.88
CA THR A 13 0.26 11.17 -5.22
C THR A 13 -1.04 10.83 -4.51
N VAL A 14 -1.47 9.57 -4.63
CA VAL A 14 -2.66 9.06 -3.95
C VAL A 14 -2.28 8.45 -2.60
N GLY A 15 -3.09 8.71 -1.58
CA GLY A 15 -3.02 8.05 -0.28
C GLY A 15 -4.40 7.60 0.22
N PHE A 16 -4.41 6.69 1.19
CA PHE A 16 -5.63 6.35 1.93
C PHE A 16 -5.75 7.18 3.20
N LEU A 17 -6.96 7.69 3.42
CA LEU A 17 -7.41 8.26 4.69
C LEU A 17 -8.42 7.30 5.35
N ASP A 18 -8.75 7.58 6.62
CA ASP A 18 -9.76 6.84 7.39
C ASP A 18 -11.10 6.80 6.66
N VAL A 19 -11.45 7.94 6.05
CA VAL A 19 -12.61 8.10 5.18
C VAL A 19 -12.12 8.70 3.87
N GLY A 20 -12.20 7.92 2.79
CA GLY A 20 -11.85 8.36 1.45
C GLY A 20 -10.37 8.25 1.08
N ASN A 21 -10.02 8.97 0.01
CA ASN A 21 -8.70 9.00 -0.59
C ASN A 21 -8.16 10.43 -0.52
N SER A 22 -6.85 10.57 -0.30
CA SER A 22 -6.18 11.86 -0.36
C SER A 22 -5.38 11.98 -1.64
N PHE A 23 -5.32 13.21 -2.16
CA PHE A 23 -4.40 13.62 -3.20
C PHE A 23 -3.36 14.56 -2.58
N SER A 24 -2.10 14.40 -2.96
CA SER A 24 -1.02 15.28 -2.53
C SER A 24 -0.11 15.58 -3.72
N PRO A 25 -0.09 16.84 -4.23
CA PRO A 25 -0.93 17.98 -3.82
C PRO A 25 -2.43 17.76 -4.13
N ASP A 26 -3.28 18.41 -3.33
CA ASP A 26 -4.73 18.45 -3.54
C ASP A 26 -5.11 19.50 -4.60
N ARG A 27 -6.40 19.52 -4.96
CA ARG A 27 -6.94 20.43 -5.97
C ARG A 27 -6.64 21.90 -5.61
N ASP A 28 -6.90 22.27 -4.38
CA ASP A 28 -6.82 23.66 -3.93
C ASP A 28 -5.37 24.16 -3.97
N ALA A 29 -4.40 23.33 -3.55
CA ALA A 29 -2.98 23.68 -3.67
C ALA A 29 -2.54 23.88 -5.13
N VAL A 30 -3.03 23.06 -6.07
CA VAL A 30 -2.71 23.23 -7.50
C VAL A 30 -3.35 24.50 -8.05
N CYS A 31 -4.61 24.77 -7.72
CA CYS A 31 -5.32 25.99 -8.12
C CYS A 31 -4.64 27.25 -7.57
N ASP A 32 -4.16 27.22 -6.32
CA ASP A 32 -3.46 28.34 -5.69
C ASP A 32 -2.13 28.62 -6.39
N VAL A 33 -1.36 27.59 -6.72
CA VAL A 33 -0.09 27.74 -7.46
C VAL A 33 -0.36 28.28 -8.87
N LEU A 34 -1.40 27.80 -9.55
CA LEU A 34 -1.76 28.29 -10.88
C LEU A 34 -2.15 29.76 -10.86
N ASN A 35 -3.02 30.15 -9.93
CA ASN A 35 -3.47 31.53 -9.79
C ASN A 35 -2.33 32.47 -9.40
N ASN A 36 -1.60 32.16 -8.33
CA ASN A 36 -0.66 33.10 -7.73
C ASN A 36 0.72 33.12 -8.39
N ASN A 37 1.15 32.01 -9.01
CA ASN A 37 2.49 31.93 -9.60
C ASN A 37 2.44 31.94 -11.12
N VAL A 38 1.60 31.10 -11.74
CA VAL A 38 1.63 30.91 -13.20
C VAL A 38 0.93 32.07 -13.91
N ILE A 39 -0.30 32.40 -13.50
CA ILE A 39 -1.11 33.45 -14.12
C ILE A 39 -0.50 34.82 -13.83
N GLU A 40 -0.19 35.14 -12.56
CA GLU A 40 0.49 36.40 -12.21
C GLU A 40 1.88 36.50 -12.86
N GLY A 41 2.62 35.39 -12.96
CA GLY A 41 3.90 35.34 -13.68
C GLY A 41 3.76 35.70 -15.17
N ALA A 42 2.71 35.21 -15.84
CA ALA A 42 2.43 35.57 -17.23
C ALA A 42 2.12 37.07 -17.38
N VAL A 43 1.37 37.65 -16.45
CA VAL A 43 1.08 39.09 -16.41
C VAL A 43 2.36 39.90 -16.16
N ALA A 44 3.23 39.45 -15.26
CA ALA A 44 4.52 40.09 -15.00
C ALA A 44 5.44 40.06 -16.23
N ILE A 45 5.45 38.97 -16.99
CA ILE A 45 6.18 38.88 -18.27
C ILE A 45 5.64 39.92 -19.26
N ALA A 46 4.32 40.01 -19.42
CA ALA A 46 3.70 41.03 -20.27
C ALA A 46 4.07 42.46 -19.83
N GLN A 47 4.17 42.72 -18.53
CA GLN A 47 4.60 44.01 -17.99
C GLN A 47 6.07 44.32 -18.30
N SER A 48 6.96 43.31 -18.25
CA SER A 48 8.39 43.46 -18.50
C SER A 48 8.75 43.68 -19.98
N CYS A 49 7.80 43.49 -20.89
CA CYS A 49 8.02 43.67 -22.32
C CYS A 49 8.37 45.14 -22.63
N PRO A 50 9.52 45.42 -23.26
CA PRO A 50 9.97 46.78 -23.54
C PRO A 50 9.03 47.45 -24.55
N ARG A 51 8.49 48.60 -24.18
CA ARG A 51 7.55 49.35 -25.02
C ARG A 51 8.32 50.29 -25.94
N LEU A 52 8.15 50.14 -27.25
CA LEU A 52 8.78 50.98 -28.28
C LEU A 52 8.61 52.48 -28.00
N MET A 53 7.44 52.88 -27.49
CA MET A 53 7.10 54.26 -27.13
C MET A 53 7.92 54.84 -25.96
N ILE A 54 8.52 53.99 -25.12
CA ILE A 54 9.30 54.36 -23.91
C ILE A 54 10.80 54.12 -24.14
N MET A 55 11.16 53.33 -25.15
CA MET A 55 12.54 52.99 -25.46
C MET A 55 13.31 54.23 -25.95
N ARG A 56 14.44 54.53 -25.29
CA ARG A 56 15.33 55.65 -25.65
C ARG A 56 15.80 55.60 -27.10
N ALA A 57 15.96 54.41 -27.68
CA ALA A 57 16.35 54.23 -29.08
C ALA A 57 15.36 54.84 -30.08
N PHE A 58 14.09 55.00 -29.68
CA PHE A 58 13.03 55.52 -30.55
C PHE A 58 12.57 56.93 -30.16
N SER A 59 13.19 57.57 -29.15
CA SER A 59 12.71 58.88 -28.64
C SER A 59 12.85 60.02 -29.65
N SER A 60 13.73 59.90 -30.65
CA SER A 60 13.89 60.89 -31.72
C SER A 60 12.75 60.88 -32.76
N TYR A 61 11.90 59.85 -32.75
CA TYR A 61 10.79 59.72 -33.69
C TYR A 61 9.45 60.24 -33.12
N TYR A 62 9.45 60.76 -31.88
CA TYR A 62 8.26 61.27 -31.21
C TYR A 62 8.48 62.69 -30.68
N ASP A 63 7.63 63.64 -31.07
CA ASP A 63 7.71 65.06 -30.68
C ASP A 63 7.34 65.32 -29.20
N SER A 64 6.66 64.39 -28.55
CA SER A 64 6.25 64.49 -27.14
C SER A 64 6.36 63.15 -26.43
N LYS A 65 6.58 63.15 -25.10
CA LYS A 65 6.56 61.90 -24.31
C LYS A 65 5.14 61.33 -24.34
N PRO A 66 4.92 60.16 -24.98
CA PRO A 66 3.59 59.57 -25.02
C PRO A 66 3.19 59.09 -23.63
N SER A 67 1.94 59.36 -23.24
CA SER A 67 1.34 58.78 -22.03
C SER A 67 1.24 57.27 -22.21
N SER A 68 1.98 56.51 -21.41
CA SER A 68 1.96 55.05 -21.51
C SER A 68 0.82 54.50 -20.67
N LEU A 69 -0.18 53.87 -21.30
CA LEU A 69 -1.18 53.08 -20.60
C LEU A 69 -0.52 51.92 -19.84
N ASN A 70 -0.95 51.65 -18.62
CA ASN A 70 -0.48 50.46 -17.92
C ASN A 70 -1.21 49.22 -18.50
N ALA A 71 -0.47 48.34 -19.17
CA ALA A 71 -1.04 47.13 -19.78
C ALA A 71 -1.58 46.13 -18.75
N VAL A 72 -1.05 46.11 -17.53
CA VAL A 72 -1.45 45.16 -16.48
C VAL A 72 -2.94 45.27 -16.10
N PRO A 73 -3.45 46.43 -15.65
CA PRO A 73 -4.87 46.57 -15.32
C PRO A 73 -5.76 46.30 -16.54
N ILE A 74 -5.32 46.69 -17.74
CA ILE A 74 -6.06 46.41 -18.99
C ILE A 74 -6.20 44.90 -19.20
N ILE A 75 -5.12 44.13 -19.07
CA ILE A 75 -5.13 42.67 -19.20
C ILE A 75 -6.05 42.05 -18.14
N LEU A 76 -5.97 42.49 -16.89
CA LEU A 76 -6.77 41.96 -15.78
C LEU A 76 -8.27 42.28 -15.92
N GLU A 77 -8.62 43.42 -16.50
CA GLU A 77 -10.01 43.85 -16.76
C GLU A 77 -10.58 43.28 -18.07
N THR A 78 -9.73 42.73 -18.94
CA THR A 78 -10.15 42.14 -20.21
C THR A 78 -10.99 40.89 -19.95
N LYS A 79 -12.19 40.85 -20.53
CA LYS A 79 -13.13 39.74 -20.33
C LYS A 79 -12.54 38.41 -20.75
N GLU A 80 -11.83 38.37 -21.88
CA GLU A 80 -11.18 37.18 -22.40
C GLU A 80 -10.17 36.57 -21.42
N PHE A 81 -9.45 37.42 -20.66
CA PHE A 81 -8.50 36.96 -19.64
C PHE A 81 -9.22 36.36 -18.42
N GLN A 82 -10.30 37.00 -17.98
CA GLN A 82 -11.13 36.51 -16.88
C GLN A 82 -11.81 35.18 -17.24
N ASP A 83 -12.39 35.09 -18.43
CA ASP A 83 -13.04 33.88 -18.95
C ASP A 83 -12.02 32.73 -19.06
N LEU A 84 -10.81 33.00 -19.59
CA LEU A 84 -9.76 32.00 -19.71
C LEU A 84 -9.24 31.53 -18.34
N ARG A 85 -9.11 32.44 -17.36
CA ARG A 85 -8.74 32.08 -15.99
C ARG A 85 -9.76 31.13 -15.36
N VAL A 86 -11.06 31.43 -15.51
CA VAL A 86 -12.14 30.57 -15.01
C VAL A 86 -12.11 29.21 -15.72
N GLU A 87 -11.91 29.20 -17.03
CA GLU A 87 -11.86 27.96 -17.82
C GLU A 87 -10.69 27.05 -17.41
N ILE A 88 -9.49 27.61 -17.16
CA ILE A 88 -8.35 26.82 -16.68
C ILE A 88 -8.67 26.16 -15.34
N MET A 89 -9.28 26.90 -14.40
CA MET A 89 -9.63 26.35 -13.08
C MET A 89 -10.69 25.26 -13.21
N ARG A 90 -11.68 25.46 -14.10
CA ARG A 90 -12.72 24.47 -14.39
C ARG A 90 -12.15 23.16 -14.92
N VAL A 91 -11.19 23.23 -15.84
CA VAL A 91 -10.52 22.03 -16.38
C VAL A 91 -9.76 21.27 -15.29
N VAL A 92 -9.05 21.98 -14.41
CA VAL A 92 -8.35 21.35 -13.27
C VAL A 92 -9.34 20.67 -12.32
N GLU A 93 -10.46 21.32 -12.03
CA GLU A 93 -11.51 20.75 -11.18
C GLU A 93 -12.10 19.47 -11.78
N GLU A 94 -12.48 19.49 -13.06
CA GLU A 94 -12.98 18.32 -13.78
C GLU A 94 -11.97 17.17 -13.81
N ASP A 95 -10.68 17.48 -13.99
CA ASP A 95 -9.61 16.48 -13.96
C ASP A 95 -9.47 15.82 -12.58
N TYR A 96 -9.59 16.58 -11.50
CA TYR A 96 -9.56 16.05 -10.13
C TYR A 96 -10.81 15.22 -9.80
N GLU A 97 -11.99 15.59 -10.31
CA GLU A 97 -13.21 14.77 -10.18
C GLU A 97 -13.07 13.43 -10.91
N ASN A 98 -12.55 13.47 -12.14
CA ASN A 98 -12.25 12.27 -12.92
C ASN A 98 -11.18 11.40 -12.24
N ALA A 99 -10.16 12.01 -11.64
CA ALA A 99 -9.15 11.31 -10.86
C ALA A 99 -9.74 10.67 -9.60
N ALA A 100 -10.65 11.35 -8.90
CA ALA A 100 -11.35 10.80 -7.74
C ALA A 100 -12.22 9.58 -8.12
N ALA A 101 -12.86 9.60 -9.29
CA ALA A 101 -13.59 8.45 -9.82
C ALA A 101 -12.65 7.28 -10.14
N TYR A 102 -11.50 7.53 -10.76
CA TYR A 102 -10.49 6.52 -11.07
C TYR A 102 -9.93 5.85 -9.82
N VAL A 103 -9.58 6.63 -8.79
CA VAL A 103 -8.94 6.11 -7.56
C VAL A 103 -9.83 5.12 -6.80
N LYS A 104 -11.15 5.09 -7.04
CA LYS A 104 -12.07 4.08 -6.49
C LYS A 104 -11.67 2.65 -6.82
N ILE A 105 -10.95 2.40 -7.93
CA ILE A 105 -10.44 1.05 -8.24
C ILE A 105 -9.50 0.52 -7.14
N PHE A 106 -8.84 1.42 -6.39
CA PHE A 106 -7.95 1.05 -5.31
C PHE A 106 -8.71 0.74 -4.01
N ASP A 107 -10.01 1.06 -3.90
CA ASP A 107 -10.77 0.78 -2.67
C ASP A 107 -10.83 -0.71 -2.31
N GLU A 108 -10.66 -1.60 -3.29
CA GLU A 108 -10.50 -3.05 -3.04
C GLU A 108 -9.32 -3.35 -2.11
N HIS A 109 -8.24 -2.57 -2.20
CA HIS A 109 -7.04 -2.71 -1.37
C HIS A 109 -7.17 -2.01 -0.01
N ARG A 110 -8.24 -1.23 0.23
CA ARG A 110 -8.48 -0.56 1.52
C ARG A 110 -8.57 -1.55 2.69
N ARG A 111 -8.93 -2.81 2.42
CA ARG A 111 -8.92 -3.88 3.43
C ARG A 111 -7.54 -4.09 4.06
N VAL A 112 -6.45 -3.94 3.30
CA VAL A 112 -5.07 -4.06 3.82
C VAL A 112 -4.75 -2.89 4.75
N TYR A 113 -5.14 -1.69 4.36
CA TYR A 113 -4.97 -0.49 5.18
C TYR A 113 -5.76 -0.57 6.50
N LYS A 114 -7.02 -1.00 6.44
CA LYS A 114 -7.86 -1.21 7.64
C LYS A 114 -7.27 -2.31 8.52
N HIS A 115 -6.76 -3.38 7.92
CA HIS A 115 -6.13 -4.47 8.64
C HIS A 115 -4.99 -3.97 9.52
N ASN A 116 -4.11 -3.11 9.01
CA ASN A 116 -3.02 -2.51 9.78
C ASN A 116 -3.49 -1.79 11.06
N LYS A 117 -4.66 -1.15 11.03
CA LYS A 117 -5.20 -0.43 12.18
C LYS A 117 -5.79 -1.36 13.24
N THR A 118 -6.34 -2.50 12.81
CA THR A 118 -7.02 -3.46 13.69
C THR A 118 -6.13 -4.63 14.12
N TRP A 119 -5.03 -4.87 13.40
CA TRP A 119 -4.17 -6.01 13.63
C TRP A 119 -3.41 -5.84 14.95
N ASN A 120 -3.54 -6.86 15.80
CA ASN A 120 -2.81 -6.96 17.05
C ASN A 120 -2.25 -8.37 17.14
N PHE A 121 -0.93 -8.48 16.97
CA PHE A 121 -0.23 -9.76 16.98
C PHE A 121 -0.32 -10.47 18.34
N GLU A 122 -0.24 -9.73 19.45
CA GLU A 122 -0.33 -10.31 20.80
C GLU A 122 -1.70 -10.92 21.06
N ALA A 123 -2.78 -10.21 20.67
CA ALA A 123 -4.13 -10.74 20.78
C ALA A 123 -4.35 -11.96 19.86
N TYR A 124 -3.71 -11.97 18.69
CA TYR A 124 -3.76 -13.08 17.75
C TYR A 124 -3.03 -14.32 18.32
N LYS A 125 -1.85 -14.14 18.90
CA LYS A 125 -1.04 -15.20 19.54
C LYS A 125 -1.68 -15.75 20.82
N ALA A 126 -2.34 -14.91 21.61
CA ALA A 126 -3.04 -15.33 22.83
C ALA A 126 -4.26 -16.24 22.55
N LYS A 127 -4.82 -16.17 21.35
CA LYS A 127 -5.92 -17.05 20.94
C LYS A 127 -5.36 -18.44 20.60
N THR A 128 -5.98 -19.51 21.09
CA THR A 128 -5.68 -20.86 20.62
C THR A 128 -6.14 -21.01 19.17
N GLN A 129 -5.20 -20.99 18.24
CA GLN A 129 -5.49 -21.10 16.81
C GLN A 129 -5.23 -22.51 16.31
N SER A 130 -6.14 -23.01 15.48
CA SER A 130 -5.91 -24.25 14.74
C SER A 130 -4.94 -24.03 13.58
N LEU A 131 -4.20 -25.07 13.21
CA LEU A 131 -3.32 -25.04 12.03
C LEU A 131 -4.06 -24.63 10.74
N ARG A 132 -5.34 -25.01 10.63
CA ARG A 132 -6.21 -24.63 9.52
C ARG A 132 -6.45 -23.12 9.46
N GLU A 133 -6.65 -22.46 10.59
CA GLU A 133 -6.84 -21.01 10.67
C GLU A 133 -5.54 -20.28 10.33
N ILE A 134 -4.40 -20.72 10.88
CA ILE A 134 -3.08 -20.17 10.57
C ILE A 134 -2.81 -20.25 9.07
N LYS A 135 -3.02 -21.43 8.47
CA LYS A 135 -2.86 -21.64 7.02
C LYS A 135 -3.74 -20.70 6.19
N ARG A 136 -5.01 -20.56 6.57
CA ARG A 136 -5.95 -19.63 5.90
C ARG A 136 -5.47 -18.19 5.99
N ASP A 137 -5.01 -17.76 7.15
CA ASP A 137 -4.63 -16.37 7.39
C ASP A 137 -3.30 -16.03 6.68
N MET A 138 -2.33 -16.96 6.66
CA MET A 138 -1.13 -16.85 5.81
C MET A 138 -1.47 -16.78 4.32
N MET A 139 -2.41 -17.61 3.85
CA MET A 139 -2.86 -17.59 2.46
C MET A 139 -3.50 -16.26 2.09
N ARG A 140 -4.34 -15.70 2.97
CA ARG A 140 -4.93 -14.36 2.80
C ARG A 140 -3.85 -13.29 2.65
N MET A 141 -2.80 -13.30 3.48
CA MET A 141 -1.70 -12.32 3.35
C MET A 141 -0.96 -12.49 2.02
N ARG A 142 -0.67 -13.73 1.60
CA ARG A 142 -0.05 -14.03 0.30
C ARG A 142 -0.91 -13.55 -0.88
N ASP A 143 -2.22 -13.72 -0.80
CA ASP A 143 -3.15 -13.27 -1.85
C ASP A 143 -3.19 -11.75 -1.93
N TRP A 144 -3.21 -11.04 -0.79
CA TRP A 144 -3.08 -9.58 -0.77
C TRP A 144 -1.77 -9.10 -1.39
N LEU A 145 -0.64 -9.77 -1.12
CA LEU A 145 0.63 -9.43 -1.75
C LEU A 145 0.57 -9.59 -3.28
N ARG A 146 -0.03 -10.67 -3.79
CA ARG A 146 -0.21 -10.89 -5.23
C ARG A 146 -1.12 -9.83 -5.88
N GLU A 147 -2.17 -9.42 -5.19
CA GLU A 147 -3.05 -8.35 -5.67
C GLU A 147 -2.36 -6.99 -5.69
N LEU A 148 -1.64 -6.65 -4.62
CA LEU A 148 -0.85 -5.41 -4.54
C LEU A 148 0.29 -5.40 -5.57
N GLU A 149 0.85 -6.55 -5.92
CA GLU A 149 1.85 -6.67 -6.97
C GLU A 149 1.29 -6.24 -8.33
N LYS A 150 0.04 -6.66 -8.64
CA LYS A 150 -0.68 -6.31 -9.87
C LYS A 150 -1.26 -4.89 -9.89
N MET A 151 -1.20 -4.17 -8.78
CA MET A 151 -1.71 -2.81 -8.67
C MET A 151 -1.02 -1.89 -9.69
N LYS A 152 -1.82 -1.17 -10.48
CA LYS A 152 -1.32 -0.15 -11.42
C LYS A 152 -0.65 0.97 -10.61
N ILE A 153 0.63 1.26 -10.91
CA ILE A 153 1.48 2.19 -10.15
C ILE A 153 1.36 3.65 -10.60
N SER A 154 0.80 3.89 -11.77
CA SER A 154 0.50 5.24 -12.23
C SER A 154 -0.52 5.25 -13.36
N SER A 155 -1.23 6.38 -13.50
CA SER A 155 -2.11 6.64 -14.63
C SER A 155 -2.15 8.13 -14.93
N THR A 156 -2.40 8.50 -16.17
CA THR A 156 -2.66 9.90 -16.54
C THR A 156 -4.15 10.09 -16.79
N ILE A 157 -4.71 11.13 -16.21
CA ILE A 157 -6.14 11.48 -16.24
C ILE A 157 -6.21 12.97 -16.52
N GLY A 158 -6.62 13.33 -17.74
CA GLY A 158 -6.54 14.71 -18.20
C GLY A 158 -5.14 15.30 -18.05
N SER A 159 -5.03 16.41 -17.33
CA SER A 159 -3.78 17.08 -16.99
C SER A 159 -3.03 16.47 -15.80
N LEU A 160 -3.60 15.50 -15.09
CA LEU A 160 -3.03 14.91 -13.87
C LEU A 160 -2.31 13.59 -14.16
N TYR A 161 -1.07 13.49 -13.71
CA TYR A 161 -0.35 12.23 -13.51
C TYR A 161 -0.59 11.77 -12.08
N VAL A 162 -1.38 10.71 -11.94
CA VAL A 162 -1.74 10.10 -10.66
C VAL A 162 -0.73 9.01 -10.33
N ASP A 163 0.09 9.23 -9.31
CA ASP A 163 1.08 8.29 -8.79
C ASP A 163 0.50 7.49 -7.62
N SER A 164 0.38 6.18 -7.81
CA SER A 164 -0.05 5.21 -6.80
C SER A 164 1.10 4.32 -6.30
N LYS A 165 2.33 4.56 -6.75
CA LYS A 165 3.53 3.83 -6.28
C LYS A 165 3.73 4.00 -4.78
N THR A 166 3.53 5.22 -4.27
CA THR A 166 3.62 5.52 -2.84
C THR A 166 2.58 4.75 -2.04
N LEU A 167 1.34 4.68 -2.53
CA LEU A 167 0.27 3.90 -1.91
C LEU A 167 0.63 2.41 -1.86
N LYS A 168 1.10 1.83 -2.96
CA LYS A 168 1.59 0.45 -2.99
C LYS A 168 2.73 0.24 -1.99
N GLY A 169 3.69 1.16 -1.94
CA GLY A 169 4.82 1.14 -1.01
C GLY A 169 4.41 1.21 0.47
N GLN A 170 3.23 1.74 0.79
CA GLN A 170 2.68 1.73 2.13
C GLN A 170 1.93 0.42 2.45
N LEU A 171 1.24 -0.17 1.47
CA LEU A 171 0.40 -1.35 1.67
C LEU A 171 1.17 -2.67 1.68
N VAL A 172 2.18 -2.82 0.82
CA VAL A 172 2.98 -4.06 0.72
C VAL A 172 3.64 -4.42 2.06
N PRO A 173 4.34 -3.49 2.75
CA PRO A 173 4.99 -3.81 4.02
C PRO A 173 4.04 -4.28 5.12
N ILE A 174 2.77 -3.85 5.09
CA ILE A 174 1.75 -4.28 6.06
C ILE A 174 1.53 -5.78 5.94
N ALA A 175 1.24 -6.27 4.72
CA ALA A 175 0.97 -7.68 4.48
C ALA A 175 2.23 -8.55 4.70
N GLU A 176 3.41 -8.05 4.31
CA GLU A 176 4.69 -8.76 4.54
C GLU A 176 4.99 -8.91 6.03
N ARG A 177 4.87 -7.82 6.81
CA ARG A 177 5.11 -7.85 8.25
C ARG A 177 4.15 -8.82 8.95
N THR A 178 2.85 -8.72 8.67
CA THR A 178 1.85 -9.62 9.26
C THR A 178 2.11 -11.08 8.88
N LEU A 179 2.47 -11.36 7.63
CA LEU A 179 2.82 -12.71 7.20
C LEU A 179 4.04 -13.25 7.98
N ASN A 180 5.08 -12.43 8.14
CA ASN A 180 6.30 -12.80 8.87
C ASN A 180 6.05 -13.03 10.36
N GLU A 181 5.18 -12.23 10.98
CA GLU A 181 4.73 -12.43 12.37
C GLU A 181 4.02 -13.78 12.55
N ILE A 182 3.09 -14.11 11.64
CA ILE A 182 2.37 -15.40 11.67
C ILE A 182 3.34 -16.57 11.43
N LYS A 183 4.30 -16.43 10.51
CA LYS A 183 5.35 -17.44 10.28
C LYS A 183 6.21 -17.65 11.52
N GLY A 184 6.63 -16.57 12.18
CA GLY A 184 7.41 -16.65 13.42
C GLY A 184 6.67 -17.42 14.51
N MET A 185 5.39 -17.11 14.72
CA MET A 185 4.53 -17.84 15.65
C MET A 185 4.38 -19.31 15.27
N LEU A 186 4.14 -19.62 13.99
CA LEU A 186 4.00 -21.00 13.52
C LEU A 186 5.30 -21.81 13.72
N LEU A 187 6.46 -21.18 13.53
CA LEU A 187 7.76 -21.80 13.77
C LEU A 187 7.96 -22.14 15.26
N GLU A 188 7.53 -21.26 16.18
CA GLU A 188 7.55 -21.54 17.62
C GLU A 188 6.67 -22.75 17.95
N ILE A 189 5.42 -22.77 17.46
CA ILE A 189 4.48 -23.88 17.67
C ILE A 189 5.03 -25.20 17.11
N ALA A 190 5.57 -25.17 15.88
CA ALA A 190 6.15 -26.34 15.23
C ALA A 190 7.33 -26.90 16.04
N ARG A 191 8.20 -26.01 16.55
CA ARG A 191 9.35 -26.40 17.38
C ARG A 191 8.90 -27.02 18.70
N GLU A 192 7.94 -26.42 19.39
CA GLU A 192 7.40 -26.97 20.65
C GLU A 192 6.73 -28.32 20.45
N ALA A 193 5.91 -28.46 19.40
CA ALA A 193 5.25 -29.72 19.05
C ALA A 193 6.26 -30.81 18.65
N CYS A 194 7.33 -30.45 17.94
CA CYS A 194 8.43 -31.36 17.60
C CYS A 194 9.16 -31.86 18.85
N LEU A 195 9.54 -30.95 19.76
CA LEU A 195 10.21 -31.31 21.02
C LEU A 195 9.32 -32.18 21.91
N SER A 196 8.02 -31.86 21.99
CA SER A 196 7.06 -32.66 22.74
C SER A 196 6.92 -34.07 22.15
N SER A 197 6.78 -34.18 20.83
CA SER A 197 6.67 -35.49 20.14
C SER A 197 7.95 -36.32 20.27
N LEU A 198 9.13 -35.68 20.19
CA LEU A 198 10.42 -36.33 20.38
C LEU A 198 10.57 -36.86 21.81
N THR A 199 10.21 -36.05 22.80
CA THR A 199 10.28 -36.44 24.23
C THR A 199 9.36 -37.62 24.52
N GLU A 200 8.13 -37.59 23.99
CA GLU A 200 7.13 -38.66 24.11
C GLU A 200 7.66 -39.96 23.47
N LEU A 201 8.18 -39.90 22.23
CA LEU A 201 8.77 -41.03 21.53
C LEU A 201 9.99 -41.61 22.25
N GLN A 202 10.89 -40.77 22.77
CA GLN A 202 12.05 -41.21 23.54
C GLN A 202 11.62 -41.92 24.84
N GLY A 203 10.57 -41.43 25.50
CA GLY A 203 9.97 -42.07 26.66
C GLY A 203 9.45 -43.47 26.32
N TYR A 204 8.71 -43.61 25.21
CA TYR A 204 8.23 -44.91 24.74
C TYR A 204 9.36 -45.86 24.38
N ILE A 205 10.38 -45.38 23.66
CA ILE A 205 11.56 -46.19 23.30
C ILE A 205 12.26 -46.68 24.57
N LYS A 206 12.42 -45.83 25.58
CA LYS A 206 13.06 -46.21 26.85
C LYS A 206 12.24 -47.29 27.57
N ALA A 207 10.93 -47.08 27.74
CA ALA A 207 10.04 -48.03 28.40
C ALA A 207 9.94 -49.37 27.65
N LEU A 208 9.96 -49.36 26.31
CA LEU A 208 9.93 -50.58 25.48
C LEU A 208 11.27 -51.34 25.48
N ASN A 209 12.38 -50.66 25.78
CA ASN A 209 13.71 -51.28 25.87
C ASN A 209 13.98 -51.90 27.25
N GLU A 210 13.28 -51.45 28.29
CA GLU A 210 13.34 -52.06 29.62
C GLU A 210 12.72 -53.45 29.55
N ARG A 211 13.55 -54.49 29.77
CA ARG A 211 13.11 -55.89 29.76
C ARG A 211 12.73 -56.27 31.20
N PRO A 212 11.45 -56.50 31.50
CA PRO A 212 11.03 -56.89 32.84
C PRO A 212 11.55 -58.29 33.18
N GLU A 213 12.08 -58.43 34.39
CA GLU A 213 12.61 -59.69 34.92
C GLU A 213 11.57 -60.44 35.77
N GLU A 214 10.62 -59.72 36.36
CA GLU A 214 9.53 -60.26 37.17
C GLU A 214 8.24 -60.48 36.36
N LEU A 215 7.43 -61.45 36.76
CA LEU A 215 6.20 -61.83 36.05
C LEU A 215 5.15 -60.70 36.08
N ASP A 216 5.01 -60.00 37.20
CA ASP A 216 4.06 -58.90 37.34
C ASP A 216 4.44 -57.70 36.46
N ASP A 217 5.74 -57.38 36.40
CA ASP A 217 6.27 -56.35 35.51
C ASP A 217 6.12 -56.73 34.03
N PHE A 218 6.27 -58.01 33.70
CA PHE A 218 6.03 -58.52 32.34
C PHE A 218 4.57 -58.36 31.92
N MET A 219 3.62 -58.64 32.82
CA MET A 219 2.19 -58.44 32.54
C MET A 219 1.87 -56.95 32.31
N ASN A 220 2.42 -56.06 33.13
CA ASN A 220 2.27 -54.60 32.96
C ASN A 220 2.89 -54.11 31.64
N PHE A 221 4.07 -54.61 31.29
CA PHE A 221 4.73 -54.32 30.02
C PHE A 221 3.88 -54.75 28.82
N GLN A 222 3.22 -55.91 28.89
CA GLN A 222 2.39 -56.39 27.78
C GLN A 222 1.12 -55.55 27.57
N VAL A 223 0.52 -55.05 28.65
CA VAL A 223 -0.57 -54.05 28.58
C VAL A 223 -0.06 -52.77 27.93
N PHE A 224 1.03 -52.20 28.44
CA PHE A 224 1.64 -50.98 27.88
C PHE A 224 2.01 -51.12 26.40
N HIS A 225 2.64 -52.23 26.01
CA HIS A 225 2.99 -52.52 24.62
C HIS A 225 1.74 -52.56 23.73
N SER A 226 0.66 -53.21 24.18
CA SER A 226 -0.59 -53.26 23.41
C SER A 226 -1.20 -51.86 23.20
N GLU A 227 -1.15 -51.01 24.23
CA GLU A 227 -1.59 -49.61 24.15
C GLU A 227 -0.74 -48.79 23.19
N GLN A 228 0.60 -48.95 23.22
CA GLN A 228 1.48 -48.24 22.30
C GLN A 228 1.32 -48.68 20.85
N VAL A 229 1.06 -49.96 20.60
CA VAL A 229 0.73 -50.46 19.26
C VAL A 229 -0.57 -49.84 18.75
N ALA A 230 -1.59 -49.70 19.60
CA ALA A 230 -2.83 -49.03 19.25
C ALA A 230 -2.63 -47.52 18.99
N ASN A 231 -1.82 -46.86 19.83
CA ASN A 231 -1.55 -45.42 19.75
C ASN A 231 -0.56 -45.03 18.65
N LYS A 232 0.12 -46.00 18.00
CA LYS A 232 1.07 -45.75 16.92
C LYS A 232 0.51 -44.82 15.83
N VAL A 233 -0.76 -44.99 15.46
CA VAL A 233 -1.42 -44.17 14.44
C VAL A 233 -1.51 -42.70 14.88
N GLU A 234 -1.82 -42.43 16.15
CA GLU A 234 -1.90 -41.07 16.68
C GLU A 234 -0.53 -40.41 16.77
N VAL A 235 0.50 -41.16 17.18
CA VAL A 235 1.88 -40.66 17.25
C VAL A 235 2.40 -40.27 15.86
N VAL A 236 2.15 -41.11 14.85
CA VAL A 236 2.50 -40.78 13.45
C VAL A 236 1.72 -39.56 12.97
N LYS A 237 0.45 -39.42 13.35
CA LYS A 237 -0.36 -38.25 12.99
C LYS A 237 0.16 -36.97 13.63
N LYS A 238 0.61 -37.00 14.90
CA LYS A 238 1.26 -35.85 15.56
C LYS A 238 2.54 -35.45 14.82
N ALA A 239 3.38 -36.41 14.42
CA ALA A 239 4.58 -36.14 13.63
C ALA A 239 4.25 -35.51 12.27
N SER A 240 3.28 -36.07 11.54
CA SER A 240 2.81 -35.50 10.26
C SER A 240 2.25 -34.08 10.41
N GLN A 241 1.60 -33.75 11.53
CA GLN A 241 1.15 -32.38 11.78
C GLN A 241 2.31 -31.40 11.95
N VAL A 242 3.42 -31.82 12.55
CA VAL A 242 4.63 -31.00 12.67
C VAL A 242 5.25 -30.78 11.29
N ASP A 243 5.32 -31.82 10.45
CA ASP A 243 5.79 -31.71 9.07
C ASP A 243 4.94 -30.72 8.26
N ASP A 244 3.61 -30.84 8.36
CA ASP A 244 2.66 -29.91 7.73
C ASP A 244 2.90 -28.45 8.18
N MET A 245 3.28 -28.22 9.43
CA MET A 245 3.60 -26.87 9.93
C MET A 245 4.88 -26.32 9.28
N TYR A 246 5.91 -27.14 9.14
CA TYR A 246 7.17 -26.74 8.51
C TYR A 246 7.01 -26.50 7.00
N GLU A 247 6.17 -27.27 6.30
CA GLU A 247 5.88 -27.05 4.88
C GLU A 247 5.20 -25.69 4.59
N LEU A 248 4.52 -25.10 5.58
CA LEU A 248 3.80 -23.84 5.40
C LEU A 248 4.68 -22.58 5.49
N LEU A 249 5.85 -22.67 6.13
CA LEU A 249 6.79 -21.57 6.37
C LEU A 249 7.49 -21.13 5.08
#